data_AF-A0A1I3SNT4-F1
#
_entry.id   AF-A0A1I3SNT4-F1
#
_cell.length_a   1.000
_cell.length_b   1.000
_cell.length_c   1.000
_cell.angle_alpha   90.00
_cell.angle_beta   90.00
_cell.angle_gamma   90.00
#
_symmetry.space_group_name_H-M   'P 1'
#
loop_
_entity.id
_entity.type
_entity.pdbx_description
1 polymer ?
#
loop_
_entity_poly.entity_id
_entity_poly.type
_entity_poly.pdbx_seq_one_letter_code
_entity_poly.pdbx_strand_id
1 'polypeptide(L)'
;MRRRFALTFSILPLLAGCDAAVRSPSISVFGSFFPVWILCAVAGVIVTAIVRAVFIRSGIDEYLPVPALVYLCLSVGSSIGFWLVWSGGFA
;
A
#
# COMPACT_ATOMS: atom_id res chain seq x y z
N MET A 1 12.93 -37.56 -10.03
CA MET A 1 11.63 -36.95 -10.38
C MET A 1 10.81 -36.43 -9.18
N ARG A 2 10.90 -36.99 -7.96
CA ARG A 2 10.14 -36.52 -6.77
C ARG A 2 10.44 -35.09 -6.26
N ARG A 3 11.66 -34.57 -6.46
CA ARG A 3 12.06 -33.22 -5.98
C ARG A 3 11.44 -32.06 -6.78
N ARG A 4 11.14 -32.26 -8.07
CA ARG A 4 10.52 -31.22 -8.91
C ARG A 4 9.06 -30.98 -8.53
N PHE A 5 8.31 -32.04 -8.23
CA PHE A 5 6.93 -31.95 -7.74
C PHE A 5 6.82 -31.31 -6.35
N ALA A 6 7.78 -31.57 -5.45
CA ALA A 6 7.81 -30.93 -4.12
C ALA A 6 8.05 -29.41 -4.21
N LEU A 7 8.92 -28.97 -5.13
CA LEU A 7 9.14 -27.54 -5.38
C LEU A 7 7.91 -26.88 -6.00
N THR A 8 7.25 -27.50 -6.98
CA THR A 8 6.02 -26.96 -7.58
C THR A 8 4.90 -26.77 -6.56
N PHE A 9 4.75 -27.70 -5.60
CA PHE A 9 3.72 -27.62 -4.56
C PHE A 9 4.04 -26.54 -3.50
N SER A 10 5.32 -26.27 -3.23
CA SER A 10 5.76 -25.18 -2.34
C SER A 10 5.56 -23.78 -2.91
N ILE A 11 5.48 -23.62 -4.24
CA ILE A 11 5.34 -22.31 -4.89
C ILE A 11 3.86 -21.93 -5.10
N LEU A 12 2.97 -22.93 -5.14
CA LEU A 12 1.53 -22.75 -5.31
C LEU A 12 0.87 -21.74 -4.35
N PRO A 13 1.20 -21.68 -3.04
CA PRO A 13 0.61 -20.68 -2.14
C PRO A 13 1.07 -19.24 -2.43
N LEU A 14 2.17 -19.03 -3.15
CA LEU A 14 2.63 -17.68 -3.55
C LEU A 14 1.72 -17.05 -4.62
N LEU A 15 0.89 -17.86 -5.30
CA LEU A 15 -0.07 -17.39 -6.29
C LEU A 15 -1.48 -17.13 -5.71
N ALA A 16 -1.67 -17.25 -4.39
CA ALA A 16 -2.96 -17.03 -3.74
C ALA A 16 -3.55 -15.61 -3.98
N GLY A 17 -2.72 -14.64 -4.38
CA GLY A 17 -3.18 -13.30 -4.79
C GLY A 17 -3.72 -13.20 -6.22
N CYS A 18 -3.58 -14.24 -7.05
CA CYS A 18 -4.11 -14.33 -8.41
C CYS A 18 -5.47 -15.02 -8.43
N ASP A 19 -6.32 -14.77 -7.45
CA ASP A 19 -7.67 -15.33 -7.40
C ASP A 19 -8.57 -14.63 -8.44
N ALA A 20 -9.17 -15.41 -9.34
CA ALA A 20 -10.01 -14.87 -10.42
C ALA A 20 -11.35 -14.30 -9.92
N ALA A 21 -11.80 -14.71 -8.72
CA ALA A 21 -13.00 -14.21 -8.06
C ALA A 21 -12.70 -12.93 -7.25
N VAL A 22 -11.50 -12.79 -6.70
CA VAL A 22 -11.03 -11.58 -5.98
C VAL A 22 -10.09 -10.77 -6.88
N ARG A 23 -10.66 -10.08 -7.88
CA ARG A 23 -9.88 -9.13 -8.70
C ARG A 23 -9.44 -7.93 -7.87
N SER A 24 -8.27 -7.38 -8.20
CA SER A 24 -7.89 -6.06 -7.72
C SER A 24 -8.96 -5.04 -8.14
N PRO A 25 -9.59 -4.33 -7.20
CA PRO A 25 -10.56 -3.29 -7.50
C PRO A 25 -9.91 -2.29 -8.45
N SER A 26 -10.56 -2.08 -9.60
CA SER A 26 -10.06 -1.18 -10.64
C SER A 26 -11.11 -0.13 -10.97
N ILE A 27 -10.64 1.05 -11.31
CA ILE A 27 -11.45 2.17 -11.77
C ILE A 27 -11.07 2.49 -13.21
N SER A 28 -12.06 2.87 -14.01
CA SER A 28 -11.84 3.33 -15.38
C SER A 28 -11.56 4.84 -15.39
N VAL A 29 -10.38 5.24 -15.86
CA VAL A 29 -9.98 6.64 -16.04
C VAL A 29 -9.59 6.83 -17.50
N PHE A 30 -10.31 7.70 -18.22
CA PHE A 30 -10.10 7.95 -19.66
C PHE A 30 -10.02 6.68 -20.54
N GLY A 31 -10.79 5.65 -20.20
CA GLY A 31 -10.79 4.37 -20.92
C GLY A 31 -9.66 3.40 -20.54
N SER A 32 -8.79 3.77 -19.60
CA SER A 32 -7.77 2.89 -19.01
C SER A 32 -8.20 2.40 -17.63
N PHE A 33 -7.87 1.15 -17.28
CA PHE A 33 -8.21 0.54 -15.99
C PHE A 33 -7.04 0.65 -15.01
N PHE A 34 -7.23 1.41 -13.93
CA PHE A 34 -6.22 1.59 -12.88
C PHE A 34 -6.66 0.92 -11.58
N PRO A 35 -5.75 0.23 -10.86
CA PRO A 35 -6.06 -0.30 -9.54
C PRO A 35 -6.33 0.81 -8.51
N VAL A 36 -7.32 0.60 -7.64
CA VAL A 36 -7.70 1.58 -6.60
C VAL A 36 -6.55 1.83 -5.61
N TRP A 37 -5.69 0.84 -5.37
CA TRP A 37 -4.58 0.97 -4.42
C TRP A 37 -3.57 2.04 -4.85
N ILE A 38 -3.46 2.35 -6.14
CA ILE A 38 -2.63 3.46 -6.64
C ILE A 38 -3.19 4.79 -6.16
N LEU A 39 -4.52 4.98 -6.17
CA LEU A 39 -5.13 6.19 -5.64
C LEU A 39 -4.91 6.31 -4.13
N CYS A 40 -5.07 5.22 -3.38
CA CYS A 40 -4.79 5.20 -1.95
C CYS A 40 -3.31 5.51 -1.66
N ALA A 41 -2.38 4.99 -2.46
CA ALA A 41 -0.95 5.29 -2.35
C ALA A 41 -0.65 6.76 -2.59
N VAL A 42 -1.23 7.36 -3.63
CA VAL A 42 -1.08 8.81 -3.90
C VAL A 42 -1.66 9.63 -2.75
N ALA A 43 -2.84 9.27 -2.24
CA ALA A 43 -3.43 9.95 -1.09
C ALA A 43 -2.54 9.85 0.16
N GLY A 44 -1.96 8.68 0.46
CA GLY A 44 -1.05 8.50 1.58
C GLY A 44 0.25 9.30 1.46
N VAL A 45 0.79 9.43 0.24
CA VAL A 45 1.94 10.32 -0.04
C VAL A 45 1.59 11.78 0.20
N ILE A 46 0.41 12.24 -0.25
CA ILE A 46 -0.05 13.62 -0.02
C ILE A 46 -0.17 13.90 1.49
N VAL A 47 -0.80 12.99 2.25
CA VAL A 47 -0.89 13.10 3.72
C VAL A 47 0.50 13.18 4.35
N THR A 48 1.42 12.32 3.94
CA THR A 48 2.80 12.31 4.45
C THR A 48 3.52 13.62 4.16
N ALA A 49 3.36 14.18 2.96
CA ALA A 49 3.94 15.46 2.60
C ALA A 49 3.40 16.61 3.46
N ILE A 50 2.10 16.62 3.75
CA ILE A 50 1.47 17.60 4.64
C ILE A 50 2.03 17.47 6.06
N VAL A 51 2.07 16.26 6.61
CA VAL A 51 2.61 16.00 7.96
C VAL A 51 4.08 16.41 8.05
N ARG A 52 4.89 16.08 7.04
CA ARG A 52 6.29 16.51 6.97
C ARG A 52 6.42 18.03 6.97
N ALA A 53 5.59 18.75 6.21
CA ALA A 53 5.60 20.21 6.21
C ALA A 53 5.26 20.79 7.60
N VAL A 54 4.33 20.17 8.32
CA VAL A 54 3.98 20.55 9.70
C VAL A 54 5.13 20.27 10.67
N PHE A 55 5.80 19.11 10.56
CA PHE A 55 6.93 18.74 11.42
C PHE A 55 8.14 19.65 11.23
N ILE A 56 8.43 20.04 9.98
CA ILE A 56 9.48 21.00 9.67
C ILE A 56 9.17 22.37 10.31
N ARG A 57 7.94 22.87 10.15
CA ARG A 57 7.53 24.15 10.76
C ARG A 57 7.54 24.14 12.29
N SER A 58 7.34 22.97 12.88
CA SER A 58 7.30 22.81 14.34
C SER A 58 8.69 22.51 14.94
N GLY A 59 9.73 22.39 14.12
CA GLY A 59 11.09 22.02 14.56
C GLY A 59 11.23 20.56 15.00
N ILE A 60 10.24 19.70 14.74
CA ILE A 60 10.23 18.30 15.17
C ILE A 60 11.13 17.45 14.25
N ASP A 61 11.22 17.82 12.97
CA ASP A 61 11.95 17.05 11.93
C ASP A 61 13.41 16.76 12.33
N GLU A 62 14.07 17.69 13.02
CA GLU A 62 15.46 17.56 13.47
C GLU A 62 15.68 16.50 14.56
N TYR A 63 14.62 16.14 15.30
CA TYR A 63 14.68 15.16 16.38
C TYR A 63 14.31 13.73 15.92
N LEU A 64 13.93 13.54 14.65
CA LEU A 64 13.61 12.22 14.13
C LEU A 64 14.90 11.41 13.90
N PRO A 65 15.07 10.24 14.54
CA PRO A 65 16.30 9.46 14.43
C PRO A 65 16.52 8.87 13.03
N VAL A 66 15.44 8.54 12.32
CA VAL A 66 15.45 7.97 10.95
C VAL A 66 14.31 8.54 10.10
N PRO A 67 14.37 9.83 9.67
CA PRO A 67 13.24 10.53 9.05
C PRO A 67 12.68 9.83 7.82
N ALA A 68 13.56 9.25 6.98
CA ALA A 68 13.14 8.51 5.80
C ALA A 68 12.23 7.33 6.14
N LEU A 69 12.59 6.53 7.14
CA LEU A 69 11.78 5.39 7.56
C LEU A 69 10.45 5.85 8.16
N VAL A 70 10.45 6.89 8.99
CA VAL A 70 9.23 7.44 9.60
C VAL A 70 8.24 7.91 8.54
N TYR A 71 8.70 8.69 7.55
CA TYR A 71 7.83 9.18 6.49
C TYR A 71 7.40 8.06 5.53
N LEU A 72 8.23 7.04 5.29
CA LEU A 72 7.82 5.86 4.54
C LEU A 72 6.72 5.09 5.27
N CYS A 73 6.89 4.81 6.56
CA CYS A 73 5.87 4.13 7.38
C CYS A 73 4.58 4.95 7.45
N LEU A 74 4.67 6.28 7.55
CA LEU A 74 3.52 7.17 7.54
C LEU A 74 2.77 7.10 6.19
N SER A 75 3.50 7.11 5.08
CA SER A 75 2.93 6.99 3.73
C SER A 75 2.24 5.65 3.54
N VAL A 76 2.90 4.55 3.89
CA VAL A 76 2.33 3.20 3.78
C VAL A 76 1.13 3.05 4.71
N GLY A 77 1.25 3.47 5.97
CA GLY A 77 0.18 3.37 6.96
C GLY A 77 -1.07 4.17 6.58
N SER A 78 -0.89 5.41 6.10
CA SER A 78 -2.01 6.22 5.61
C SER A 78 -2.63 5.64 4.34
N SER A 79 -1.82 5.13 3.40
CA SER A 79 -2.31 4.44 2.20
C SER A 79 -3.18 3.22 2.54
N ILE A 80 -2.71 2.39 3.49
CA ILE A 80 -3.47 1.24 4.00
C ILE A 80 -4.72 1.71 4.74
N GLY A 81 -4.62 2.76 5.55
CA GLY A 81 -5.78 3.35 6.23
C GLY A 81 -6.87 3.77 5.25
N PHE A 82 -6.51 4.49 4.18
CA PHE A 82 -7.45 4.86 3.11
C PHE A 82 -8.06 3.64 2.42
N TRP A 83 -7.25 2.61 2.15
CA TRP A 83 -7.72 1.37 1.58
C TRP A 83 -8.78 0.69 2.47
N LEU A 84 -8.49 0.53 3.76
CA LEU A 84 -9.40 -0.12 4.72
C LEU A 84 -10.71 0.65 4.92
N VAL A 85 -10.64 1.99 4.98
CA VAL A 85 -11.83 2.84 5.06
C VAL A 85 -12.70 2.65 3.81
N TRP A 86 -12.08 2.64 2.64
CA TRP A 86 -12.80 2.47 1.37
C TRP A 86 -13.36 1.05 1.18
N SER A 87 -12.60 0.02 1.55
CA SER A 87 -13.04 -1.37 1.43
C SER A 87 -14.03 -1.79 2.51
N GLY A 88 -14.36 -0.91 3.46
CA GLY A 88 -15.26 -1.23 4.57
C GLY A 88 -14.67 -2.20 5.59
N GLY A 89 -13.33 -2.31 5.68
CA GLY A 89 -12.64 -3.25 6.56
C GLY A 89 -12.82 -3.00 8.07
N PHE A 90 -13.59 -1.98 8.46
CA PHE A 90 -13.95 -1.65 9.84
C PHE A 90 -15.43 -1.97 10.17
N ALA A 91 -16.17 -2.57 9.25
CA ALA A 91 -17.58 -2.94 9.40
C ALA A 91 -17.78 -4.46 9.55
#